data_AF-A0A1G2QDR5-F1
#
_entry.id   AF-A0A1G2QDR5-F1
#
_cell.length_a   1.000
_cell.length_b   1.000
_cell.length_c   1.000
_cell.angle_alpha   90.00
_cell.angle_beta   90.00
_cell.angle_gamma   90.00
#
_symmetry.space_group_name_H-M   'P 1'
#
loop_
_entity.id
_entity.type
_entity.pdbx_description
1 polymer ?
#
loop_
_entity_poly.entity_id
_entity_poly.type
_entity_poly.pdbx_seq_one_letter_code
_entity_poly.pdbx_strand_id
1 'polypeptide(L)'
;MNQRDLEMKNTVQSALMLGSDNLWFTGERVGHSPNRQEACLHFVITGGAKDFHEWWMSLDLEDKIAAYHRTVEKLKEETLVAV
;
A
#
# COMPACT_ATOMS: atom_id res chain seq x y z
N MET A 1 16.16 -10.40 5.31
CA MET A 1 14.68 -10.40 5.39
C MET A 1 14.22 -11.82 5.61
N ASN A 2 13.47 -12.08 6.68
CA ASN A 2 12.86 -13.39 6.93
C ASN A 2 11.45 -13.45 6.31
N GLN A 3 10.84 -14.64 6.30
CA GLN A 3 9.53 -14.86 5.68
C GLN A 3 8.45 -13.92 6.24
N ARG A 4 8.43 -13.68 7.56
CA ARG A 4 7.44 -12.83 8.22
C ARG A 4 7.63 -11.35 7.89
N ASP A 5 8.87 -10.88 7.81
CA ASP A 5 9.21 -9.51 7.37
C ASP A 5 8.77 -9.29 5.91
N LEU A 6 8.95 -10.30 5.04
CA LEU A 6 8.48 -10.24 3.65
C LEU A 6 6.95 -10.19 3.56
N GLU A 7 6.24 -11.00 4.35
CA GLU A 7 4.78 -11.01 4.38
C GLU A 7 4.22 -9.66 4.84
N MET A 8 4.74 -9.11 5.95
CA MET A 8 4.34 -7.78 6.43
C MET A 8 4.60 -6.72 5.37
N LYS A 9 5.79 -6.73 4.75
CA LYS A 9 6.16 -5.81 3.69
C LYS A 9 5.15 -5.85 2.54
N ASN A 10 4.83 -7.05 2.06
CA ASN A 10 3.91 -7.24 0.94
C ASN A 10 2.49 -6.76 1.27
N THR A 11 2.00 -7.01 2.50
CA THR A 11 0.70 -6.50 2.95
C THR A 11 0.66 -4.97 2.93
N VAL A 12 1.66 -4.32 3.55
CA VAL A 12 1.67 -2.84 3.63
C VAL A 12 1.84 -2.21 2.25
N GLN A 13 2.72 -2.76 1.41
CA GLN A 13 2.90 -2.25 0.04
C GLN A 13 1.63 -2.39 -0.79
N SER A 14 0.94 -3.53 -0.70
CA SER A 14 -0.29 -3.78 -1.46
C SER A 14 -1.41 -2.83 -1.03
N ALA A 15 -1.52 -2.53 0.26
CA ALA A 15 -2.51 -1.60 0.78
C ALA A 15 -2.25 -0.15 0.34
N LEU A 16 -0.97 0.27 0.27
CA LEU A 16 -0.62 1.60 -0.26
C LEU A 16 -0.86 1.68 -1.77
N MET A 17 -0.45 0.65 -2.51
CA MET A 17 -0.58 0.57 -3.96
C MET A 17 -2.04 0.55 -4.43
N LEU A 18 -2.92 -0.12 -3.68
CA LEU A 18 -4.35 -0.24 -4.02
C LEU A 18 -5.24 0.62 -3.12
N GLY A 19 -4.65 1.48 -2.29
CA GLY A 19 -5.36 2.32 -1.35
C GLY A 19 -6.08 3.47 -2.03
N SER A 20 -7.06 4.05 -1.32
CA SER A 20 -7.87 5.19 -1.74
C SER A 20 -7.05 6.33 -2.35
N ASP A 21 -5.90 6.62 -1.76
CA ASP A 21 -5.09 7.77 -2.14
C ASP A 21 -4.44 7.53 -3.50
N ASN A 22 -3.81 6.37 -3.71
CA ASN A 22 -3.24 6.05 -5.02
C ASN A 22 -4.32 5.88 -6.09
N LEU A 23 -5.50 5.34 -5.73
CA LEU A 23 -6.66 5.30 -6.63
C LEU A 23 -7.11 6.70 -7.03
N TRP A 24 -7.16 7.65 -6.09
CA TRP A 24 -7.51 9.04 -6.37
C TRP A 24 -6.48 9.71 -7.29
N PHE A 25 -5.18 9.62 -6.96
CA PHE A 25 -4.12 10.18 -7.81
C PHE A 25 -4.10 9.57 -9.22
N THR A 26 -4.30 8.25 -9.31
CA THR A 26 -4.38 7.57 -10.59
C THR A 26 -5.58 8.07 -11.38
N GLY A 27 -6.74 8.26 -10.74
CA GLY A 27 -7.96 8.78 -11.36
C GLY A 27 -7.79 10.18 -11.94
N GLU A 28 -7.16 11.08 -11.17
CA GLU A 28 -6.78 12.42 -11.65
C GLU A 28 -5.87 12.34 -12.89
N ARG A 29 -4.97 11.35 -12.93
CA ARG A 29 -4.02 11.17 -14.03
C ARG A 29 -4.67 10.62 -15.30
N VAL A 30 -5.61 9.68 -15.18
CA VAL A 30 -6.24 8.98 -16.33
C VAL A 30 -7.58 9.59 -16.76
N GLY A 31 -8.18 10.46 -15.94
CA GLY A 31 -9.44 11.16 -16.24
C GLY A 31 -10.70 10.30 -16.07
N HIS A 32 -10.60 9.18 -15.36
CA HIS A 32 -11.72 8.29 -15.03
C HIS A 32 -11.43 7.50 -13.76
N SER A 33 -12.44 6.79 -13.24
CA SER A 33 -12.24 5.84 -12.14
C SER A 33 -11.27 4.74 -12.57
N PRO A 34 -10.09 4.61 -11.93
CA PRO A 34 -9.07 3.68 -12.38
C PRO A 34 -9.36 2.25 -11.94
N ASN A 35 -8.92 1.30 -12.75
CA ASN A 35 -8.87 -0.11 -12.36
C ASN A 35 -7.60 -0.40 -11.52
N ARG A 36 -7.53 -1.61 -10.96
CA ARG A 36 -6.39 -2.00 -10.10
C ARG A 36 -5.06 -2.01 -10.85
N GLN A 37 -5.06 -2.39 -12.13
CA GLN A 37 -3.84 -2.45 -12.94
C GLN A 37 -3.28 -1.05 -13.20
N GLU A 38 -4.15 -0.08 -13.49
CA GLU A 38 -3.78 1.33 -13.63
C GLU A 38 -3.20 1.89 -12.34
N ALA A 39 -3.83 1.61 -11.19
CA ALA A 39 -3.33 2.02 -9.89
C ALA A 39 -1.94 1.42 -9.59
N CYS A 40 -1.75 0.11 -9.83
CA CYS A 40 -0.45 -0.54 -9.68
C CYS A 40 0.62 0.10 -10.58
N LEU A 41 0.28 0.34 -11.85
CA LEU A 41 1.21 0.93 -12.81
C LEU A 41 1.58 2.36 -12.41
N HIS A 42 0.60 3.17 -12.02
CA HIS A 42 0.80 4.53 -11.53
C HIS A 42 1.72 4.55 -10.30
N PHE A 43 1.48 3.67 -9.32
CA PHE A 43 2.29 3.54 -8.10
C PHE A 43 3.76 3.23 -8.42
N VAL A 44 4.02 2.38 -9.42
CA VAL A 44 5.39 2.05 -9.83
C VAL A 44 6.04 3.20 -10.61
N ILE A 45 5.33 3.78 -11.58
CA ILE A 45 5.88 4.84 -12.46
C ILE A 45 6.18 6.13 -11.68
N THR A 46 5.39 6.43 -10.66
CA THR A 46 5.59 7.63 -9.82
C THR A 46 6.65 7.45 -8.72
N GLY A 47 7.30 6.29 -8.65
CA GLY A 47 8.35 6.01 -7.66
C GLY A 47 7.86 5.43 -6.34
N GLY A 48 6.55 5.27 -6.14
CA GLY A 48 5.96 4.77 -4.89
C GLY A 48 6.54 3.42 -4.42
N ALA A 49 6.87 2.51 -5.34
CA ALA A 49 7.52 1.24 -4.99
C ALA A 49 8.94 1.42 -4.43
N LYS A 50 9.69 2.39 -4.96
CA LYS A 50 11.04 2.72 -4.49
C LYS A 50 10.96 3.42 -3.13
N ASP A 51 10.14 4.45 -3.02
CA ASP A 51 9.97 5.24 -1.80
C ASP A 51 9.49 4.35 -0.64
N PHE A 52 8.53 3.45 -0.91
CA PHE A 52 8.10 2.45 0.05
C PHE A 52 9.25 1.54 0.49
N HIS A 53 10.08 1.07 -0.45
CA HIS A 53 11.18 0.19 -0.12
C HIS A 53 12.20 0.88 0.78
N GLU A 54 12.58 2.12 0.46
CA GLU A 54 13.52 2.92 1.26
C GLU A 54 12.97 3.17 2.66
N TRP A 55 11.69 3.57 2.77
CA TRP A 55 11.00 3.70 4.05
C TRP A 55 10.99 2.40 4.85
N TRP A 56 10.58 1.27 4.25
CA TRP A 56 10.53 -0.04 4.94
C TRP A 56 11.90 -0.47 5.48
N MET A 57 12.97 -0.18 4.75
CA MET A 57 14.33 -0.52 5.16
C MET A 57 14.87 0.40 6.25
N SER A 58 14.30 1.60 6.42
CA SER A 58 14.65 2.52 7.50
C SER A 58 14.02 2.15 8.84
N LEU A 59 12.98 1.32 8.85
CA LEU A 59 12.26 0.91 10.06
C LEU A 59 12.97 -0.21 10.80
N ASP A 60 12.91 -0.15 12.14
CA ASP A 60 13.19 -1.31 12.98
C ASP A 60 12.02 -2.32 12.97
N LEU A 61 12.17 -3.40 13.74
CA LEU A 61 11.16 -4.46 13.77
C LEU A 61 9.85 -4.01 14.44
N GLU A 62 9.92 -3.19 15.48
CA GLU A 62 8.75 -2.73 16.23
C GLU A 62 7.89 -1.82 15.35
N ASP A 63 8.53 -0.89 14.64
CA ASP A 63 7.86 0.01 13.71
C ASP A 63 7.22 -0.73 12.52
N LYS A 64 7.88 -1.77 11.99
CA LYS A 64 7.31 -2.63 10.94
C LYS A 64 6.06 -3.35 11.40
N ILE A 65 6.09 -3.90 12.62
CA ILE A 65 4.93 -4.57 13.23
C ILE A 65 3.80 -3.55 13.41
N ALA A 66 4.09 -2.37 13.94
CA ALA A 66 3.09 -1.32 14.12
C ALA A 66 2.46 -0.86 12.79
N ALA A 67 3.27 -0.67 11.74
CA ALA A 67 2.78 -0.32 10.41
C ALA A 67 1.89 -1.41 9.81
N TYR A 68 2.28 -2.68 9.97
CA TYR A 68 1.49 -3.81 9.55
C TYR A 68 0.13 -3.86 10.27
N HIS A 69 0.12 -3.74 11.61
CA HIS A 69 -1.12 -3.76 12.38
C HIS A 69 -2.07 -2.61 12.01
N ARG A 70 -1.56 -1.38 11.87
CA ARG A 70 -2.36 -0.24 11.39
C ARG A 70 -2.98 -0.51 10.02
N THR A 71 -2.21 -1.11 9.12
CA THR A 71 -2.69 -1.47 7.78
C THR A 71 -3.81 -2.51 7.85
N VAL A 72 -3.64 -3.55 8.66
CA VAL A 72 -4.64 -4.61 8.83
C VAL A 72 -5.93 -4.07 9.44
N GLU A 73 -5.85 -3.20 10.45
CA GLU A 73 -7.05 -2.58 11.04
C GLU A 73 -7.79 -1.70 10.01
N LYS A 74 -7.07 -0.87 9.26
CA LYS A 74 -7.67 -0.08 8.18
C LYS A 74 -8.40 -0.95 7.14
N LEU A 75 -7.76 -2.04 6.69
CA LEU A 75 -8.37 -2.97 5.73
C LEU A 75 -9.62 -3.67 6.29
N LYS A 76 -9.66 -3.97 7.59
CA LYS A 76 -10.85 -4.54 8.26
C LYS A 76 -12.00 -3.52 8.28
N GLU A 77 -11.72 -2.27 8.63
CA GLU A 77 -12.71 -1.20 8.64
C GLU A 77 -13.32 -0.99 7.25
N GLU A 78 -12.49 -0.93 6.21
CA GLU A 78 -12.94 -0.78 4.81
C GLU A 78 -13.78 -1.99 4.34
N THR A 79 -13.48 -3.20 4.82
CA THR A 79 -14.25 -4.41 4.49
C THR A 79 -15.62 -4.42 5.19
N LEU A 80 -15.71 -3.89 6.42
CA LEU A 80 -16.96 -3.84 7.18
C LEU A 80 -17.95 -2.78 6.67
N VAL A 81 -17.47 -1.71 6.04
CA VAL A 81 -18.31 -0.65 5.46
C VAL A 81 -18.86 -1.02 4.07
N ALA A 82 -18.27 -2.04 3.42
CA ALA A 82 -18.65 -2.48 2.08
C ALA A 82 -19.79 -3.54 2.04
N VAL A 83 -20.45 -3.81 3.18
CA VAL A 83 -21.55 -4.80 3.33
C VAL A 83 -22.88 -4.13 3.63
#